data_AF-A0A928CHT0-F1
#
_entry.id   AF-A0A928CHT0-F1
#
_cell.length_a   1.000
_cell.length_b   1.000
_cell.length_c   1.000
_cell.angle_alpha   90.00
_cell.angle_beta   90.00
_cell.angle_gamma   90.00
#
_symmetry.space_group_name_H-M   'P 1'
#
loop_
_entity.id
_entity.type
_entity.pdbx_description
1 polymer ?
#
loop_
_entity_poly.entity_id
_entity_poly.type
_entity_poly.pdbx_seq_one_letter_code
_entity_poly.pdbx_strand_id
1 'polypeptide(L)'
;MKTMRYIPQPIDISDVYLPEELNTLVEAMARNVHEVWAQTRIEQGWIYGTERNDDLKQHPSLIPYEQLTEEEKEYDRNTVMGTLKLIIHLGFKIG
;
A
#
# COMPACT_ATOMS: atom_id res chain seq x y z
N MET A 1 14.77 27.04 -20.09
CA MET A 1 13.60 26.14 -19.94
C MET A 1 12.86 26.54 -18.67
N LYS A 2 11.54 26.73 -18.72
CA LYS A 2 10.73 26.98 -17.51
C LYS A 2 10.50 25.62 -16.83
N THR A 3 11.06 25.41 -15.65
CA THR A 3 10.82 24.19 -14.87
C THR A 3 9.35 24.17 -14.45
N MET A 4 8.56 23.22 -14.94
CA MET A 4 7.21 23.00 -14.42
C MET A 4 7.34 22.51 -12.98
N ARG A 5 6.85 23.29 -12.01
CA ARG A 5 6.77 22.88 -10.61
C ARG A 5 5.40 22.26 -10.37
N TYR A 6 5.35 20.94 -10.29
CA TYR A 6 4.16 20.23 -9.85
C TYR A 6 3.95 20.44 -8.35
N ILE A 7 2.72 20.78 -7.94
CA ILE A 7 2.32 20.92 -6.54
C ILE A 7 1.13 19.97 -6.33
N PRO A 8 1.30 18.83 -5.64
CA PRO A 8 0.19 17.92 -5.36
C PRO A 8 -0.83 18.58 -4.43
N GLN A 9 -2.10 18.23 -4.61
CA GLN A 9 -3.25 18.70 -3.83
C GLN A 9 -4.15 17.50 -3.49
N PRO A 10 -3.77 16.63 -2.55
CA PRO A 10 -4.61 15.52 -2.12
C PRO A 10 -5.89 16.04 -1.46
N ILE A 11 -6.98 15.28 -1.56
CA ILE A 11 -8.22 15.57 -0.84
C ILE A 11 -7.97 15.37 0.66
N ASP A 12 -8.39 16.32 1.48
CA ASP A 12 -8.29 16.20 2.94
C ASP A 12 -9.35 15.21 3.45
N ILE A 13 -8.86 14.13 4.05
CA ILE A 13 -9.66 13.04 4.62
C ILE A 13 -9.33 12.83 6.11
N SER A 14 -8.71 13.82 6.75
CA SER A 14 -8.30 13.77 8.16
C SER A 14 -9.50 13.59 9.11
N ASP A 15 -10.63 14.22 8.78
CA ASP A 15 -11.89 14.13 9.54
C ASP A 15 -12.75 12.90 9.19
N VAL A 16 -12.25 12.00 8.34
CA VAL A 16 -12.95 10.76 7.98
C VAL A 16 -12.45 9.60 8.82
N TYR A 17 -13.38 8.95 9.50
CA TYR A 17 -13.13 7.78 10.34
C TYR A 17 -13.63 6.51 9.66
N LEU A 18 -12.81 5.46 9.70
CA LEU A 18 -13.23 4.14 9.23
C LEU A 18 -13.99 3.43 10.34
N PRO A 19 -15.17 2.87 10.05
CA PRO A 19 -15.87 1.99 10.98
C PRO A 19 -15.04 0.75 11.31
N GLU A 20 -15.15 0.24 12.54
CA GLU A 20 -14.38 -0.92 13.02
C GLU A 20 -14.71 -2.19 12.23
N GLU A 21 -15.94 -2.31 11.73
CA GLU A 21 -16.36 -3.42 10.87
C GLU A 21 -15.51 -3.56 9.58
N LEU A 22 -14.81 -2.50 9.16
CA LEU A 22 -13.94 -2.53 7.99
C LEU A 22 -12.52 -3.02 8.29
N ASN A 23 -12.15 -3.30 9.56
CA ASN A 23 -10.79 -3.73 9.91
C ASN A 23 -10.37 -5.02 9.19
N THR A 24 -11.28 -5.98 9.06
CA THR A 24 -11.02 -7.23 8.32
C THR A 24 -10.82 -6.99 6.82
N LEU A 25 -11.59 -6.05 6.26
CA LEU A 25 -11.42 -5.60 4.88
C LEU A 25 -10.07 -4.90 4.69
N VAL A 26 -9.66 -4.05 5.64
CA VAL A 26 -8.34 -3.37 5.60
C VAL A 26 -7.22 -4.38 5.50
N GLU A 27 -7.20 -5.40 6.35
CA GLU A 27 -6.16 -6.45 6.30
C GLU A 27 -6.20 -7.28 5.02
N ALA A 28 -7.40 -7.65 4.55
CA ALA A 28 -7.54 -8.39 3.30
C ALA A 28 -7.02 -7.60 2.09
N MET A 29 -7.31 -6.30 2.05
CA MET A 29 -6.82 -5.40 1.00
C MET A 29 -5.32 -5.13 1.13
N ALA A 30 -4.79 -4.93 2.34
CA ALA A 30 -3.37 -4.67 2.57
C ALA A 30 -2.51 -5.85 2.10
N ARG A 31 -2.95 -7.07 2.46
CA ARG A 31 -2.39 -8.30 1.89
C ARG A 31 -2.41 -8.30 0.37
N ASN A 32 -3.54 -7.97 -0.25
CA ASN A 32 -3.64 -7.99 -1.70
C ASN A 32 -2.76 -6.90 -2.36
N VAL A 33 -2.60 -5.75 -1.72
CA VAL A 33 -1.65 -4.71 -2.17
C VAL A 33 -0.23 -5.28 -2.22
N HIS A 34 0.19 -5.99 -1.16
CA HIS A 34 1.48 -6.66 -1.12
C HIS A 34 1.62 -7.73 -2.20
N GLU A 35 0.62 -8.61 -2.37
CA GLU A 35 0.65 -9.67 -3.40
C GLU A 35 0.79 -9.08 -4.81
N VAL A 36 0.06 -8.01 -5.13
CA VAL A 36 0.15 -7.33 -6.44
C VAL A 36 1.52 -6.68 -6.64
N TRP A 37 2.08 -6.05 -5.60
CA TRP A 37 3.43 -5.50 -5.65
C TRP A 37 4.47 -6.61 -5.87
N ALA A 38 4.39 -7.70 -5.10
CA ALA A 38 5.32 -8.82 -5.16
C ALA A 38 5.26 -9.51 -6.52
N GLN A 39 4.06 -9.77 -7.04
CA GLN A 39 3.84 -10.30 -8.39
C GLN A 39 4.52 -9.42 -9.44
N THR A 40 4.25 -8.12 -9.42
CA THR A 40 4.83 -7.16 -10.37
C THR A 40 6.36 -7.15 -10.30
N ARG A 41 6.93 -7.24 -9.10
CA ARG A 41 8.39 -7.30 -8.90
C ARG A 41 8.98 -8.60 -9.42
N ILE A 42 8.36 -9.73 -9.14
CA ILE A 42 8.80 -11.04 -9.65
C ILE A 42 8.76 -11.07 -11.18
N GLU A 43 7.70 -10.53 -11.80
CA GLU A 43 7.60 -10.40 -13.26
C GLU A 43 8.70 -9.50 -13.86
N GLN A 44 9.14 -8.48 -13.11
CA GLN A 44 10.28 -7.62 -13.48
C GLN A 44 11.65 -8.30 -13.25
N GLY A 45 11.68 -9.55 -12.78
CA GLY A 45 12.88 -10.32 -12.51
C GLY A 45 13.51 -10.05 -11.15
N TRP A 46 12.74 -9.49 -10.20
CA TRP A 46 13.20 -9.38 -8.82
C TRP A 46 13.08 -10.71 -8.08
N ILE A 47 14.00 -10.93 -7.15
CA ILE A 47 14.04 -12.12 -6.29
C ILE A 47 14.17 -11.72 -4.82
N TYR A 48 13.89 -12.66 -3.92
CA TYR A 48 14.19 -12.47 -2.52
C TYR A 48 15.71 -12.30 -2.29
N GLY A 49 16.07 -11.40 -1.37
CA GLY A 49 17.40 -11.30 -0.78
C GLY A 49 17.32 -10.64 0.58
N THR A 50 18.26 -10.94 1.48
CA THR A 50 18.23 -10.47 2.88
C THR A 50 18.32 -8.94 3.00
N GLU A 51 18.85 -8.28 1.99
CA GLU A 51 18.96 -6.83 1.88
C GLU A 51 18.50 -6.39 0.49
N ARG A 52 18.11 -5.11 0.36
CA ARG A 52 17.74 -4.55 -0.94
C ARG A 52 18.98 -4.34 -1.80
N ASN A 53 18.97 -4.88 -3.02
CA ASN A 53 20.02 -4.69 -4.01
C ASN A 53 19.41 -4.49 -5.39
N ASP A 54 19.41 -3.25 -5.90
CA ASP A 54 18.75 -2.92 -7.16
C ASP A 54 19.50 -3.47 -8.39
N ASP A 55 20.83 -3.59 -8.33
CA ASP A 55 21.67 -4.14 -9.41
C ASP A 55 21.41 -5.64 -9.61
N LEU A 56 21.26 -6.38 -8.52
CA LEU A 56 20.92 -7.80 -8.51
C LEU A 56 19.40 -8.07 -8.47
N LYS A 57 18.59 -7.00 -8.44
CA LYS A 57 17.14 -7.03 -8.27
C LYS A 57 16.68 -7.89 -7.08
N GLN A 58 17.23 -7.61 -5.90
CA GLN A 58 16.87 -8.29 -4.66
C GLN A 58 16.07 -7.38 -3.73
N HIS A 59 15.03 -7.91 -3.09
CA HIS A 59 14.26 -7.18 -2.09
C HIS A 59 13.90 -8.08 -0.90
N PRO A 60 14.06 -7.63 0.36
CA PRO A 60 13.78 -8.43 1.56
C PRO A 60 12.30 -8.74 1.74
N SER A 61 11.44 -7.80 1.35
CA SER A 61 9.99 -7.96 1.45
C SER A 61 9.38 -8.88 0.39
N LEU A 62 10.16 -9.50 -0.52
CA LEU A 62 9.66 -10.52 -1.44
C LEU A 62 9.44 -11.88 -0.73
N ILE A 63 8.57 -11.85 0.26
CA ILE A 63 8.14 -12.95 1.12
C ILE A 63 6.62 -12.86 1.32
N PRO A 64 5.94 -13.92 1.81
CA PRO A 64 4.51 -13.87 2.10
C PRO A 64 4.15 -12.74 3.07
N TYR A 65 2.98 -12.10 2.88
CA TYR A 65 2.52 -10.97 3.71
C TYR A 65 2.57 -11.27 5.22
N GLU A 66 2.22 -12.49 5.66
CA GLU A 66 2.30 -12.90 7.07
C GLU A 66 3.67 -12.73 7.70
N GLN A 67 4.73 -12.88 6.90
CA GLN A 67 6.13 -12.89 7.34
C GLN A 67 6.75 -11.49 7.33
N LEU A 68 6.05 -10.49 6.79
CA LEU A 68 6.48 -9.11 6.87
C LEU A 68 6.52 -8.63 8.32
N THR A 69 7.37 -7.64 8.56
CA THR A 69 7.35 -6.90 9.82
C THR A 69 6.03 -6.12 9.95
N GLU A 70 5.63 -5.82 11.19
CA GLU A 70 4.43 -5.00 11.41
C GLU A 70 4.58 -3.59 10.84
N GLU A 71 5.79 -3.06 10.77
CA GLU A 71 6.07 -1.76 10.11
C GLU A 71 5.78 -1.82 8.61
N GLU A 72 6.21 -2.89 7.92
CA GLU A 72 5.93 -3.08 6.50
C GLU A 72 4.42 -3.22 6.23
N LYS A 73 3.73 -4.07 7.00
CA LYS A 73 2.27 -4.21 6.89
C LYS A 73 1.54 -2.90 7.15
N GLU A 74 2.06 -2.07 8.05
CA GLU A 74 1.48 -0.77 8.38
C GLU A 74 1.51 0.19 7.18
N TYR A 75 2.51 0.12 6.30
CA TYR A 75 2.50 0.92 5.06
C TYR A 75 1.38 0.48 4.10
N ASP A 76 1.16 -0.83 3.95
CA ASP A 76 0.08 -1.36 3.12
C ASP A 76 -1.29 -1.00 3.71
N ARG A 77 -1.46 -1.18 5.02
CA ARG A 77 -2.67 -0.76 5.75
C ARG A 77 -2.95 0.72 5.58
N ASN A 78 -1.96 1.59 5.75
CA ASN A 78 -2.15 3.03 5.60
C ASN A 78 -2.59 3.42 4.18
N THR A 79 -2.03 2.77 3.17
CA THR A 79 -2.45 2.96 1.77
C THR A 79 -3.92 2.58 1.57
N VAL A 80 -4.33 1.44 2.12
CA VAL A 80 -5.72 0.97 2.07
C VAL A 80 -6.65 1.89 2.85
N MET A 81 -6.28 2.27 4.08
CA MET A 81 -7.09 3.14 4.94
C MET A 81 -7.32 4.50 4.30
N GLY A 82 -6.29 5.11 3.69
CA GLY A 82 -6.44 6.34 2.93
C GLY A 82 -7.42 6.20 1.77
N THR A 83 -7.35 5.07 1.05
CA THR A 83 -8.27 4.77 -0.06
C THR A 83 -9.71 4.62 0.42
N LEU A 84 -9.94 3.86 1.50
CA LEU A 84 -11.29 3.65 2.05
C LEU A 84 -11.87 4.96 2.61
N LYS A 85 -11.07 5.76 3.30
CA LYS A 85 -11.48 7.08 3.80
C LYS A 85 -11.87 8.00 2.66
N LEU A 86 -11.12 7.99 1.55
CA LEU A 86 -11.47 8.75 0.36
C LEU A 86 -12.80 8.28 -0.25
N ILE A 87 -13.04 6.98 -0.36
CA ILE A 87 -14.30 6.44 -0.87
C ILE A 87 -15.50 6.93 -0.01
N ILE A 88 -15.35 6.87 1.32
CA ILE A 88 -16.38 7.37 2.26
C ILE A 88 -16.55 8.89 2.14
N HIS A 89 -15.45 9.65 2.05
CA HIS A 89 -15.47 11.10 1.83
C HIS A 89 -16.26 11.48 0.58
N LEU A 90 -16.13 10.69 -0.49
CA LEU A 90 -16.84 10.87 -1.75
C LEU A 90 -18.31 10.42 -1.71
N GLY A 91 -18.81 9.97 -0.55
CA GLY A 91 -20.22 9.65 -0.32
C GLY A 91 -20.62 8.20 -0.63
N PHE A 92 -19.65 7.32 -0.92
CA PHE A 92 -19.93 5.90 -1.11
C PHE A 92 -20.03 5.17 0.24
N LYS A 93 -20.86 4.13 0.27
CA LYS A 93 -20.99 3.24 1.43
C LYS A 93 -20.33 1.91 1.11
N ILE A 94 -19.56 1.42 2.07
CA ILE A 94 -18.95 0.09 2.06
C ILE A 94 -19.71 -0.72 3.10
N GLY A 95 -20.21 -1.89 2.74
CA GLY A 95 -21.14 -2.67 3.54
C GLY A 95 -20.90 -4.16 3.44
#